data_AF-A0A6N1X889-F1
#
_entry.id   AF-A0A6N1X889-F1
#
_cell.length_a   1.000
_cell.length_b   1.000
_cell.length_c   1.000
_cell.angle_alpha   90.00
_cell.angle_beta   90.00
_cell.angle_gamma   90.00
#
_symmetry.space_group_name_H-M   'P 1'
#
loop_
_entity.id
_entity.type
_entity.pdbx_description
1 polymer ?
#
loop_
_entity_poly.entity_id
_entity_poly.type
_entity_poly.pdbx_seq_one_letter_code
_entity_poly.pdbx_strand_id
1 'polypeptide(L)'
;MLASASLTGCFLTRVSDSRHAREVEELQAVGFTIDQARASATQKGYDCDAQPDRGRTVRSALGDRKTDILRCSKTSAELICPQRRYVVFNIDPESGRVREMGQRITQKSCF
;
A
#
# COMPACT_ATOMS: atom_id res chain seq x y z
N MET A 1 -7.50 48.69 -1.11
CA MET A 1 -8.45 47.69 -0.58
C MET A 1 -8.17 46.35 -1.24
N LEU A 2 -7.92 45.34 -0.40
CA LEU A 2 -7.88 43.89 -0.62
C LEU A 2 -7.39 43.36 -1.99
N ALA A 3 -6.09 43.08 -2.06
CA ALA A 3 -5.54 42.09 -2.99
C ALA A 3 -5.98 40.70 -2.51
N SER A 4 -6.92 40.10 -3.23
CA SER A 4 -7.41 38.75 -3.01
C SER A 4 -6.29 37.74 -3.25
N ALA A 5 -5.63 37.30 -2.17
CA ALA A 5 -4.81 36.11 -2.15
C ALA A 5 -5.69 34.88 -2.40
N SER A 6 -5.98 34.61 -3.67
CA SER A 6 -6.48 33.32 -4.11
C SER A 6 -5.34 32.32 -3.94
N LEU A 7 -5.26 31.73 -2.74
CA LEU A 7 -4.50 30.51 -2.51
C LEU A 7 -5.00 29.47 -3.50
N THR A 8 -4.25 29.31 -4.58
CA THR A 8 -4.34 28.24 -5.56
C THR A 8 -4.03 26.92 -4.86
N GLY A 9 -4.99 26.43 -4.07
CA GLY A 9 -4.98 25.10 -3.46
C GLY A 9 -5.30 24.04 -4.50
N CYS A 10 -4.41 23.85 -5.48
CA CYS A 10 -4.39 22.68 -6.35
C CYS A 10 -3.09 21.91 -6.05
N PHE A 11 -3.14 20.58 -6.05
CA PHE A 11 -1.98 19.65 -6.05
C PHE A 11 -1.36 19.15 -4.72
N LEU A 12 -2.13 18.65 -3.75
CA LEU A 12 -1.54 17.83 -2.66
C LEU A 12 -2.24 16.47 -2.43
N THR A 13 -2.77 15.87 -3.48
CA THR A 13 -3.27 14.48 -3.46
C THR A 13 -2.20 13.45 -3.78
N ARG A 14 -1.03 13.86 -4.29
CA ARG A 14 0.14 13.00 -4.47
C ARG A 14 0.83 12.78 -3.13
N VAL A 15 1.09 11.52 -2.83
CA VAL A 15 1.83 11.08 -1.64
C VAL A 15 3.26 10.77 -2.06
N SER A 16 4.25 11.27 -1.31
CA SER A 16 5.65 10.89 -1.50
C SER A 16 5.90 9.45 -1.05
N ASP A 17 6.97 8.82 -1.53
CA ASP A 17 7.35 7.48 -1.08
C ASP A 17 7.58 7.42 0.43
N SER A 18 8.17 8.47 1.02
CA SER A 18 8.39 8.57 2.47
C SER A 18 7.09 8.63 3.28
N ARG A 19 6.11 9.41 2.82
CA ARG A 19 4.80 9.50 3.49
C ARG A 19 4.03 8.19 3.34
N HIS A 20 4.13 7.54 2.19
CA HIS A 20 3.51 6.23 1.96
C HIS A 20 4.17 5.13 2.79
N ALA A 21 5.50 5.13 2.93
CA ALA A 21 6.23 4.21 3.81
C ALA A 21 5.75 4.36 5.27
N ARG A 22 5.62 5.60 5.77
CA ARG A 22 5.09 5.85 7.11
C ARG A 22 3.65 5.36 7.28
N GLU A 23 2.79 5.60 6.30
CA GLU A 23 1.40 5.10 6.32
C GLU A 23 1.35 3.55 6.37
N VAL A 24 2.27 2.87 5.68
CA VAL A 24 2.38 1.41 5.72
C VAL A 24 2.93 0.91 7.05
N GLU A 25 3.93 1.58 7.63
CA GLU A 25 4.45 1.28 8.96
C GLU A 25 3.36 1.43 10.05
N GLU A 26 2.52 2.47 9.94
CA GLU A 26 1.41 2.74 10.83
C GLU A 26 0.31 1.65 10.80
N LEU A 27 0.30 0.75 9.80
CA LEU A 27 -0.59 -0.41 9.80
C LEU A 27 -0.22 -1.44 10.87
N GLN A 28 1.06 -1.46 11.28
CA GLN A 28 1.62 -2.35 12.31
C GLN A 28 1.14 -3.81 12.18
N ALA A 29 0.98 -4.30 10.94
CA ALA A 29 0.29 -5.55 10.68
C ALA A 29 1.20 -6.79 10.78
N VAL A 30 2.47 -6.65 11.15
CA VAL A 30 3.36 -7.80 11.36
C VAL A 30 2.80 -8.67 12.49
N GLY A 31 2.66 -9.97 12.24
CA GLY A 31 2.04 -10.94 13.15
C GLY A 31 0.53 -11.11 12.94
N PHE A 32 -0.13 -10.24 12.18
CA PHE A 32 -1.58 -10.36 11.92
C PHE A 32 -1.89 -11.55 11.04
N THR A 33 -3.11 -12.09 11.19
CA THR A 33 -3.69 -12.99 10.19
C THR A 33 -4.02 -12.23 8.90
N ILE A 34 -4.26 -12.96 7.81
CA ILE A 34 -4.66 -12.38 6.52
C ILE A 34 -5.90 -11.47 6.68
N ASP A 35 -6.91 -11.93 7.43
CA ASP A 35 -8.15 -11.17 7.63
C ASP A 35 -7.94 -9.92 8.48
N GLN A 36 -7.09 -9.99 9.51
CA GLN A 36 -6.71 -8.83 10.32
C GLN A 36 -5.94 -7.80 9.50
N ALA A 37 -5.00 -8.24 8.67
CA ALA A 37 -4.24 -7.37 7.77
C ALA A 37 -5.15 -6.68 6.75
N ARG A 38 -6.08 -7.44 6.15
CA ARG A 38 -7.11 -6.90 5.25
C ARG A 38 -7.97 -5.86 5.95
N ALA A 39 -8.50 -6.17 7.13
CA ALA A 39 -9.34 -5.25 7.89
C ALA A 39 -8.59 -3.94 8.22
N SER A 40 -7.33 -4.04 8.68
CA SER A 40 -6.48 -2.88 8.97
C SER A 40 -6.27 -2.00 7.72
N ALA A 41 -5.94 -2.62 6.58
CA ALA A 41 -5.77 -1.89 5.32
C ALA A 41 -7.08 -1.22 4.86
N THR A 42 -8.20 -1.94 4.92
CA THR A 42 -9.52 -1.42 4.52
C THR A 42 -9.99 -0.28 5.41
N GLN A 43 -9.73 -0.32 6.72
CA GLN A 43 -9.99 0.80 7.63
C GLN A 43 -9.20 2.07 7.25
N LYS A 44 -8.02 1.92 6.65
CA LYS A 44 -7.23 3.03 6.10
C LYS A 44 -7.61 3.41 4.67
N GLY A 45 -8.66 2.80 4.10
CA GLY A 45 -9.19 3.11 2.77
C GLY A 45 -8.44 2.44 1.62
N TYR A 46 -7.75 1.33 1.88
CA TYR A 46 -7.23 0.47 0.82
C TYR A 46 -8.28 -0.56 0.40
N ASP A 47 -8.29 -0.88 -0.89
CA ASP A 47 -9.03 -2.00 -1.45
C ASP A 47 -8.09 -3.16 -1.72
N CYS A 48 -8.45 -4.36 -1.27
CA CYS A 48 -7.59 -5.53 -1.26
C CYS A 48 -7.99 -6.55 -2.33
N ASP A 49 -7.01 -7.25 -2.89
CA ASP A 49 -7.25 -8.40 -3.77
C ASP A 49 -8.19 -9.40 -3.08
N ALA A 50 -9.21 -9.89 -3.80
CA ALA A 50 -10.25 -10.75 -3.25
C ALA A 50 -9.68 -12.01 -2.58
N GLN A 51 -8.61 -12.57 -3.15
CA GLN A 51 -7.86 -13.69 -2.59
C GLN A 51 -6.35 -13.39 -2.59
N PRO A 52 -5.61 -13.86 -1.58
CA PRO A 52 -4.15 -13.78 -1.58
C PRO A 52 -3.56 -14.67 -2.68
N ASP A 53 -2.48 -14.20 -3.30
CA ASP A 53 -1.68 -14.95 -4.26
C ASP A 53 -0.77 -15.93 -3.49
N ARG A 54 -1.09 -17.23 -3.56
CA ARG A 54 -0.49 -18.25 -2.68
C ARG A 54 0.77 -18.89 -3.26
N GLY A 55 1.68 -19.31 -2.37
CA GLY A 55 2.84 -20.13 -2.73
C GLY A 55 3.83 -19.45 -3.68
N ARG A 56 3.91 -18.12 -3.64
CA ARG A 56 4.84 -17.34 -4.45
C ARG A 56 6.25 -17.49 -3.93
N THR A 57 7.19 -17.72 -4.85
CA THR A 57 8.60 -17.70 -4.50
C THR A 57 9.07 -16.24 -4.50
N VAL A 58 9.55 -15.77 -3.35
CA VAL A 58 10.22 -14.47 -3.21
C VAL A 58 11.69 -14.72 -2.91
N ARG A 59 12.56 -14.10 -3.71
CA ARG A 59 14.00 -14.17 -3.53
C ARG A 59 14.45 -13.11 -2.53
N SER A 60 15.18 -13.53 -1.51
CA SER A 60 15.76 -12.65 -0.50
C SER A 60 17.26 -12.91 -0.35
N ALA A 61 17.96 -12.08 0.42
CA ALA A 61 19.38 -12.31 0.74
C ALA A 61 19.62 -13.66 1.46
N LEU A 62 18.59 -14.20 2.12
CA LEU A 62 18.63 -15.49 2.81
C LEU A 62 18.21 -16.68 1.92
N GLY A 63 17.95 -16.44 0.64
CA GLY A 63 17.51 -17.45 -0.32
C GLY A 63 16.06 -17.27 -0.79
N ASP A 64 15.60 -18.25 -1.57
CA ASP A 64 14.25 -18.32 -2.10
C ASP A 64 13.31 -18.87 -1.04
N ARG A 65 12.19 -18.16 -0.81
CA ARG A 65 11.18 -18.57 0.17
C ARG A 65 9.79 -18.58 -0.45
N LYS A 66 8.93 -19.48 0.00
CA LYS A 66 7.51 -19.46 -0.30
C LYS A 66 6.80 -18.45 0.60
N THR A 67 5.86 -17.69 0.03
CA THR A 67 5.06 -16.71 0.74
C THR A 67 3.71 -16.56 0.06
N ASP A 68 2.68 -16.32 0.86
CA ASP A 68 1.39 -15.87 0.38
C ASP A 68 1.39 -14.34 0.33
N ILE A 69 0.78 -13.75 -0.68
CA ILE A 69 0.83 -12.30 -0.92
C ILE A 69 -0.59 -11.75 -0.96
N LEU A 70 -0.94 -10.92 0.00
CA LEU A 70 -2.13 -10.07 -0.07
C LEU A 70 -1.70 -8.67 -0.53
N ARG A 71 -2.20 -8.23 -1.69
CA ARG A 71 -2.00 -6.86 -2.16
C ARG A 71 -3.25 -6.05 -1.86
N CYS A 72 -3.03 -4.84 -1.35
CA CYS A 72 -4.08 -3.84 -1.25
C CYS A 72 -3.60 -2.54 -1.88
N SER A 73 -4.53 -1.78 -2.45
CA SER A 73 -4.22 -0.57 -3.19
C SER A 73 -5.19 0.55 -2.87
N LYS A 74 -4.68 1.78 -2.94
CA LYS A 74 -5.43 3.01 -2.74
C LYS A 74 -5.07 3.97 -3.87
N THR A 75 -6.08 4.45 -4.57
CA THR A 75 -5.92 5.38 -5.70
C THR A 75 -6.21 6.79 -5.22
N SER A 76 -5.36 7.76 -5.57
CA SER A 76 -5.62 9.17 -5.26
C SER A 76 -6.81 9.69 -6.07
N ALA A 77 -7.50 10.70 -5.55
CA ALA A 77 -8.67 11.31 -6.18
C ALA A 77 -8.31 12.24 -7.36
N GLU A 78 -7.06 12.23 -7.86
CA GLU A 78 -6.66 13.04 -8.99
C GLU A 78 -7.31 12.53 -10.27
N LEU A 79 -8.14 13.38 -10.90
CA LEU A 79 -8.85 13.03 -12.14
C LEU A 79 -7.90 12.86 -13.33
N ILE A 80 -6.82 13.65 -13.38
CA ILE A 80 -5.91 13.71 -14.54
C ILE A 80 -4.76 12.70 -14.39
N CYS A 81 -4.28 12.47 -13.15
CA CYS A 81 -3.04 11.73 -12.89
C CYS A 81 -3.14 10.85 -11.63
N PRO A 82 -4.08 9.90 -11.54
CA PRO A 82 -4.28 9.15 -10.31
C PRO A 82 -3.03 8.36 -9.95
N GLN A 83 -2.53 8.62 -8.74
CA GLN A 83 -1.44 7.87 -8.14
C GLN A 83 -2.04 6.63 -7.48
N ARG A 84 -1.58 5.43 -7.87
CA ARG A 84 -1.98 4.20 -7.20
C ARG A 84 -0.90 3.75 -6.25
N ARG A 85 -1.26 3.59 -4.99
CA ARG A 85 -0.35 3.24 -3.89
C ARG A 85 -0.70 1.87 -3.40
N TYR A 86 0.30 1.04 -3.18
CA TYR A 86 0.14 -0.36 -2.83
C TYR A 86 0.79 -0.62 -1.48
N VAL A 87 0.10 -1.43 -0.68
CA VAL A 87 0.66 -2.18 0.43
C VAL A 87 0.63 -3.66 0.07
N VAL A 88 1.72 -4.36 0.38
CA VAL A 88 1.91 -5.77 0.09
C VAL A 88 2.19 -6.48 1.40
N PHE A 89 1.29 -7.36 1.82
CA PHE A 89 1.51 -8.21 2.99
C PHE A 89 2.12 -9.53 2.54
N ASN A 90 3.36 -9.79 2.97
CA ASN A 90 4.03 -11.06 2.78
C ASN A 90 3.70 -11.95 3.97
N ILE A 91 2.91 -12.98 3.72
CA ILE A 91 2.39 -13.90 4.72
C ILE A 91 3.24 -15.17 4.68
N ASP A 92 3.63 -15.62 5.87
CA ASP A 92 4.24 -16.91 6.06
C ASP A 92 3.18 -18.01 5.89
N PRO A 93 3.32 -18.93 4.89
CA PRO A 93 2.29 -19.92 4.60
C PRO A 93 2.07 -20.94 5.72
N GLU A 94 3.10 -21.19 6.54
CA GLU A 94 3.02 -22.16 7.64
C GLU A 94 2.20 -21.61 8.82
N SER A 95 2.50 -20.38 9.26
CA SER A 95 1.79 -19.75 10.36
C SER A 95 0.51 -19.01 9.94
N GLY A 96 0.34 -18.69 8.66
CA GLY A 96 -0.76 -17.88 8.14
C GLY A 96 -0.69 -16.41 8.59
N ARG A 97 0.48 -15.95 9.05
CA ARG A 97 0.68 -14.61 9.62
C ARG A 97 1.55 -13.73 8.73
N VAL A 98 1.28 -12.44 8.76
CA VAL A 98 2.10 -11.43 8.10
C VAL A 98 3.49 -11.44 8.75
N ARG A 99 4.51 -11.70 7.95
CA ARG A 99 5.92 -11.64 8.37
C ARG A 99 6.54 -10.30 8.04
N GLU A 100 6.16 -9.74 6.91
CA GLU A 100 6.77 -8.53 6.36
C GLU A 100 5.77 -7.75 5.52
N MET A 101 5.88 -6.43 5.55
CA MET A 101 5.10 -5.53 4.71
C MET A 101 6.01 -4.86 3.69
N GLY A 102 5.52 -4.68 2.48
CA GLY A 102 6.17 -3.92 1.42
C GLY A 102 5.25 -2.83 0.88
N GLN A 103 5.85 -1.87 0.18
CA GLN A 103 5.14 -0.74 -0.40
C GLN A 103 5.60 -0.47 -1.82
N ARG A 104 4.67 0.02 -2.64
CA ARG A 104 4.97 0.50 -4.00
C ARG A 104 4.03 1.64 -4.37
N ILE A 105 4.57 2.67 -5.00
CA ILE A 105 3.77 3.66 -5.70
C ILE A 105 3.89 3.38 -7.20
N THR A 106 2.75 3.34 -7.89
CA THR A 106 2.72 3.37 -9.35
C THR A 106 2.13 4.72 -9.75
N GLN A 107 2.99 5.56 -10.34
CA GLN A 107 2.56 6.78 -11.01
C GLN A 107 2.23 6.39 -12.46
N LYS A 108 1.00 6.60 -12.92
CA LYS A 108 0.82 6.69 -14.37
C LYS A 108 1.51 7.97 -14.81
N SER A 109 2.49 7.85 -15.71
CA SER A 109 3.10 9.00 -16.38
C SER A 109 2.00 9.76 -17.10
N CYS A 110 1.78 11.01 -16.71
CA CYS A 110 0.94 11.90 -17.48
C CYS A 110 1.81 12.47 -18.60
N PHE A 111 1.41 12.22 -19.84
CA PHE A 111 2.01 12.80 -21.03
C PHE A 111 1.35 14.14 -21.34
#